data_AF-A0A945VVZ5-F1
#
_entry.id   AF-A0A945VVZ5-F1
#
_cell.length_a   1.000
_cell.length_b   1.000
_cell.length_c   1.000
_cell.angle_alpha   90.00
_cell.angle_beta   90.00
_cell.angle_gamma   90.00
#
_symmetry.space_group_name_H-M   'P 1'
#
loop_
_entity.id
_entity.type
_entity.pdbx_description
1 polymer ?
#
loop_
_entity_poly.entity_id
_entity_poly.type
_entity_poly.pdbx_seq_one_letter_code
_entity_poly.pdbx_strand_id
1 'polypeptide(L)'
;MKKLIILVIAFLLFSSTVHAALILKGQGTSTHGTYNLIYDDDLDITWYDFTNAGDTWDNQVAWADALSVDFGGNIFEDWRLPATVDGIADSAEDWGDDGTTTAGLNITTSEMGHLYFTELGNLAIRDTSGNERDWSIVGLKNTGDFQNLEEADYWSSTEYAADTSLAWTFYPGLGYQSHDP
;
A
#
# COMPACT_ATOMS: atom_id res chain seq x y z
N MET A 1 20.33 -14.91 -64.94
CA MET A 1 19.64 -13.91 -64.09
C MET A 1 19.12 -14.64 -62.86
N LYS A 2 19.78 -14.53 -61.71
CA LYS A 2 19.32 -15.13 -60.44
C LYS A 2 18.46 -14.10 -59.70
N LYS A 3 17.21 -14.44 -59.40
CA LYS A 3 16.32 -13.60 -58.57
C LYS A 3 16.65 -13.87 -57.11
N LEU A 4 17.08 -12.85 -56.39
CA LEU A 4 17.32 -12.88 -54.95
C LEU A 4 15.97 -12.62 -54.24
N ILE A 5 15.49 -13.58 -53.46
CA ILE A 5 14.33 -13.40 -52.57
C ILE A 5 14.88 -13.02 -51.20
N ILE A 6 14.60 -11.80 -50.75
CA ILE A 6 14.91 -11.35 -49.38
C ILE A 6 13.69 -11.68 -48.53
N LEU A 7 13.87 -12.60 -47.57
CA LEU A 7 12.89 -12.91 -46.55
C LEU A 7 13.09 -11.93 -45.38
N VAL A 8 12.15 -11.01 -45.20
CA VAL A 8 12.12 -10.13 -44.02
C VAL A 8 11.40 -10.89 -42.90
N ILE A 9 12.14 -11.34 -41.90
CA ILE A 9 11.57 -11.89 -40.66
C ILE A 9 11.30 -10.71 -39.73
N ALA A 10 10.03 -10.35 -39.58
CA ALA A 10 9.60 -9.38 -38.58
C ALA A 10 9.59 -10.06 -37.20
N PHE A 11 10.54 -9.70 -36.35
CA PHE A 11 10.50 -10.04 -34.92
C PHE A 11 9.48 -9.12 -34.24
N LEU A 12 8.30 -9.67 -33.92
CA LEU A 12 7.36 -9.05 -32.98
C LEU A 12 7.93 -9.21 -31.57
N LEU A 13 8.54 -8.14 -31.06
CA LEU A 13 8.86 -8.00 -29.64
C LEU A 13 7.54 -7.75 -28.91
N PHE A 14 6.98 -8.80 -28.30
CA PHE A 14 5.98 -8.62 -27.25
C PHE A 14 6.72 -8.09 -26.03
N SER A 15 6.64 -6.79 -25.79
CA SER A 15 6.92 -6.24 -24.48
C SER A 15 5.84 -6.79 -23.54
N SER A 16 6.17 -7.81 -22.76
CA SER A 16 5.42 -8.06 -21.53
C SER A 16 5.62 -6.82 -20.67
N THR A 17 4.63 -5.95 -20.62
CA THR A 17 4.49 -5.04 -19.49
C THR A 17 4.38 -5.97 -18.28
N VAL A 18 5.43 -6.07 -17.48
CA VAL A 18 5.32 -6.51 -16.09
C VAL A 18 4.34 -5.50 -15.49
N HIS A 19 3.06 -5.86 -15.46
CA HIS A 19 2.12 -5.16 -14.61
C HIS A 19 2.47 -5.64 -13.21
N ALA A 20 2.77 -4.70 -12.33
CA ALA A 20 2.72 -4.88 -10.89
C ALA A 20 1.46 -5.71 -10.57
N ALA A 21 1.64 -6.81 -9.86
CA ALA A 21 0.59 -7.79 -9.68
C ALA A 21 0.45 -8.11 -8.20
N LEU A 22 -0.59 -7.53 -7.60
CA LEU A 22 -1.24 -8.15 -6.46
C LEU A 22 -1.74 -9.55 -6.88
N ILE A 23 -1.20 -10.59 -6.24
CA ILE A 23 -1.53 -11.99 -6.50
C ILE A 23 -2.28 -12.54 -5.29
N LEU A 24 -3.58 -12.82 -5.46
CA LEU A 24 -4.33 -13.58 -4.47
C LEU A 24 -3.73 -14.98 -4.29
N LYS A 25 -3.10 -15.22 -3.14
CA LYS A 25 -2.49 -16.50 -2.76
C LYS A 25 -3.52 -17.45 -2.17
N GLY A 26 -4.52 -16.89 -1.49
CA GLY A 26 -5.58 -17.68 -0.91
C GLY A 26 -6.50 -16.87 -0.01
N GLN A 27 -7.48 -17.58 0.52
CA GLN A 27 -8.54 -17.04 1.36
C GLN A 27 -8.72 -17.96 2.55
N GLY A 28 -9.05 -17.39 3.70
CA GLY A 28 -9.20 -18.13 4.94
C GLY A 28 -10.25 -17.54 5.86
N THR A 29 -10.39 -18.16 7.02
CA THR A 29 -11.23 -17.66 8.11
C THR A 29 -10.46 -17.84 9.41
N SER A 30 -10.32 -16.78 10.17
CA SER A 30 -9.74 -16.78 11.51
C SER A 30 -10.83 -16.50 12.54
N THR A 31 -10.45 -16.44 13.82
CA THR A 31 -11.33 -15.95 14.89
C THR A 31 -11.78 -14.51 14.69
N HIS A 32 -11.10 -13.75 13.82
CA HIS A 32 -11.38 -12.35 13.54
C HIS A 32 -12.30 -12.15 12.32
N GLY A 33 -12.49 -13.18 11.48
CA GLY A 33 -13.31 -13.09 10.27
C GLY A 33 -12.66 -13.76 9.07
N THR A 34 -13.20 -13.49 7.88
CA THR A 34 -12.59 -13.93 6.62
C THR A 34 -11.44 -13.01 6.25
N TYR A 35 -10.38 -13.57 5.70
CA TYR A 35 -9.22 -12.82 5.22
C TYR A 35 -8.76 -13.35 3.86
N ASN A 36 -8.09 -12.49 3.10
CA ASN A 36 -7.30 -12.87 1.93
C ASN A 36 -5.80 -12.75 2.26
N LEU A 37 -4.99 -13.61 1.64
CA LEU A 37 -3.54 -13.45 1.56
C LEU A 37 -3.19 -12.99 0.16
N ILE A 38 -2.65 -11.78 0.06
CA ILE A 38 -2.40 -11.12 -1.23
C ILE A 38 -0.92 -10.80 -1.31
N TYR A 39 -0.20 -11.45 -2.20
CA TYR A 39 1.23 -11.22 -2.39
C TYR A 39 1.44 -10.03 -3.32
N ASP A 40 2.31 -9.12 -2.90
CA ASP A 40 2.76 -7.95 -3.64
C ASP A 40 4.17 -8.25 -4.14
N ASP A 41 4.32 -8.39 -5.46
CA ASP A 41 5.58 -8.80 -6.09
C ASP A 41 6.59 -7.65 -6.24
N ASP A 42 6.14 -6.40 -6.18
CA ASP A 42 6.99 -5.21 -6.24
C ASP A 42 7.71 -4.98 -4.90
N LEU A 43 7.00 -5.17 -3.78
CA LEU A 43 7.53 -5.01 -2.43
C LEU A 43 8.07 -6.32 -1.82
N ASP A 44 7.78 -7.47 -2.43
CA ASP A 44 8.07 -8.82 -1.91
C ASP A 44 7.49 -9.04 -0.50
N ILE A 45 6.22 -8.67 -0.32
CA ILE A 45 5.48 -8.83 0.94
C ILE A 45 4.14 -9.53 0.69
N THR A 46 3.57 -10.13 1.73
CA THR A 46 2.20 -10.64 1.68
C THR A 46 1.33 -9.82 2.61
N TRP A 47 0.26 -9.27 2.06
CA TRP A 47 -0.78 -8.58 2.80
C TRP A 47 -1.73 -9.59 3.45
N TYR A 48 -1.97 -9.44 4.74
CA TYR A 48 -3.10 -10.05 5.43
C TYR A 48 -4.26 -9.07 5.36
N ASP A 49 -5.21 -9.33 4.44
CA ASP A 49 -6.37 -8.48 4.21
C ASP A 49 -7.34 -8.55 5.39
N PHE A 50 -7.04 -7.75 6.40
CA PHE A 50 -7.80 -7.62 7.63
C PHE A 50 -7.56 -6.25 8.28
N THR A 51 -8.64 -5.55 8.60
CA THR A 51 -8.58 -4.30 9.36
C THR A 51 -8.90 -4.58 10.82
N ASN A 52 -7.91 -4.38 11.69
CA ASN A 52 -8.12 -4.50 13.13
C ASN A 52 -8.91 -3.29 13.66
N ALA A 53 -9.69 -3.50 14.71
CA ALA A 53 -10.39 -2.39 15.36
C ALA A 53 -9.37 -1.38 15.92
N GLY A 54 -9.65 -0.09 15.76
CA GLY A 54 -8.76 0.99 16.19
C GLY A 54 -8.42 0.93 17.69
N ASP A 55 -7.15 1.18 18.01
CA ASP A 55 -6.56 1.16 19.35
C ASP A 55 -5.28 2.03 19.32
N THR A 56 -4.56 2.16 20.45
CA THR A 56 -3.27 2.85 20.51
C THR A 56 -2.24 2.18 19.61
N TRP A 57 -1.28 2.97 19.11
CA TRP A 57 -0.21 2.45 18.26
C TRP A 57 0.53 1.26 18.88
N ASP A 58 0.95 1.36 20.14
CA ASP A 58 1.60 0.26 20.87
C ASP A 58 0.77 -1.02 20.89
N ASN A 59 -0.54 -0.91 21.10
CA ASN A 59 -1.44 -2.07 21.12
C ASN A 59 -1.57 -2.69 19.72
N GLN A 60 -1.55 -1.90 18.66
CA GLN A 60 -1.64 -2.37 17.27
C GLN A 60 -0.34 -3.08 16.84
N VAL A 61 0.82 -2.53 17.22
CA VAL A 61 2.11 -3.19 17.00
C VAL A 61 2.16 -4.53 17.74
N ALA A 62 1.79 -4.54 19.03
CA ALA A 62 1.77 -5.76 19.83
C ALA A 62 0.76 -6.80 19.32
N TRP A 63 -0.40 -6.36 18.82
CA TRP A 63 -1.38 -7.25 18.18
C TRP A 63 -0.80 -7.91 16.93
N ALA A 64 -0.15 -7.14 16.06
CA ALA A 64 0.44 -7.67 14.83
C ALA A 64 1.58 -8.66 15.14
N ASP A 65 2.47 -8.33 16.08
CA ASP A 65 3.58 -9.20 16.51
C ASP A 65 3.10 -10.52 17.13
N ALA A 66 1.92 -10.52 17.77
CA ALA A 66 1.32 -11.72 18.34
C ALA A 66 0.44 -12.51 17.36
N LEU A 67 0.23 -12.02 16.13
CA LEU A 67 -0.65 -12.65 15.16
C LEU A 67 -0.03 -13.95 14.63
N SER A 68 -0.81 -15.03 14.63
CA SER A 68 -0.40 -16.34 14.11
C SER A 68 -1.48 -16.84 13.15
N VAL A 69 -1.12 -17.00 11.87
CA VAL A 69 -2.04 -17.33 10.79
C VAL A 69 -1.68 -18.72 10.25
N ASP A 70 -2.55 -19.70 10.47
CA ASP A 70 -2.47 -20.99 9.78
C ASP A 70 -3.14 -20.87 8.40
N PHE A 71 -2.33 -21.06 7.37
CA PHE A 71 -2.81 -21.17 6.00
C PHE A 71 -2.30 -22.47 5.35
N GLY A 72 -3.23 -23.40 5.13
CA GLY A 72 -2.94 -24.69 4.51
C GLY A 72 -2.03 -25.59 5.35
N GLY A 73 -2.01 -25.43 6.68
CA GLY A 73 -1.15 -26.16 7.61
C GLY A 73 0.23 -25.54 7.81
N ASN A 74 0.50 -24.38 7.20
CA ASN A 74 1.71 -23.59 7.45
C ASN A 74 1.32 -22.42 8.35
N ILE A 75 2.06 -22.24 9.43
CA ILE A 75 1.84 -21.17 10.40
C ILE A 75 2.79 -20.01 10.07
N PHE A 76 2.22 -18.81 9.93
CA PHE A 76 2.94 -17.55 9.70
C PHE A 76 2.76 -16.66 10.94
N GLU A 77 3.86 -16.25 11.55
CA GLU A 77 3.90 -15.50 12.82
C GLU A 77 4.73 -14.22 12.74
N ASP A 78 5.26 -13.90 11.56
CA ASP A 78 6.14 -12.77 11.29
C ASP A 78 5.36 -11.55 10.77
N TRP A 79 4.15 -11.35 11.30
CA TRP A 79 3.29 -10.24 10.92
C TRP A 79 3.72 -8.93 11.60
N ARG A 80 3.53 -7.84 10.86
CA ARG A 80 3.74 -6.47 11.36
C ARG A 80 2.72 -5.53 10.72
N LEU A 81 2.57 -4.35 11.30
CA LEU A 81 1.93 -3.24 10.62
C LEU A 81 2.72 -2.87 9.34
N PRO A 82 2.07 -2.23 8.35
CA PRO A 82 2.77 -1.70 7.18
C PRO A 82 3.84 -0.68 7.58
N ALA A 83 4.90 -0.52 6.80
CA ALA A 83 6.00 0.39 7.13
C ALA A 83 6.02 1.64 6.25
N THR A 84 6.66 2.69 6.75
CA THR A 84 7.03 3.88 5.99
C THR A 84 8.47 4.31 6.29
N VAL A 85 9.03 5.14 5.40
CA VAL A 85 10.27 5.86 5.66
C VAL A 85 10.00 6.93 6.70
N ASP A 86 10.75 6.90 7.80
CA ASP A 86 10.74 7.98 8.77
C ASP A 86 11.43 9.21 8.18
N GLY A 87 10.80 10.37 8.35
CA GLY A 87 11.32 11.64 7.86
C GLY A 87 10.92 12.76 8.79
N ILE A 88 11.47 13.94 8.57
CA ILE A 88 11.06 15.12 9.33
C ILE A 88 9.73 15.59 8.73
N ALA A 89 8.68 15.58 9.54
CA ALA A 89 7.38 16.17 9.22
C ALA A 89 6.99 17.14 10.34
N ASP A 90 7.93 18.00 10.71
CA ASP A 90 7.82 18.87 11.89
C ASP A 90 7.19 20.23 11.54
N SER A 91 6.70 20.40 10.31
CA SER A 91 6.02 21.62 9.92
C SER A 91 5.07 21.42 8.73
N ALA A 92 4.13 22.35 8.58
CA ALA A 92 3.32 22.50 7.36
C ALA A 92 4.18 22.71 6.09
N GLU A 93 5.49 22.93 6.22
CA GLU A 93 6.43 23.06 5.10
C GLU A 93 6.84 21.70 4.52
N ASP A 94 6.71 20.60 5.28
CA ASP A 94 6.99 19.23 4.82
C ASP A 94 5.74 18.52 4.26
N TRP A 95 4.58 19.19 4.28
CA TRP A 95 3.39 18.68 3.60
C TRP A 95 3.52 18.89 2.09
N GLY A 96 3.78 17.81 1.36
CA GLY A 96 3.89 17.78 -0.09
C GLY A 96 2.64 17.22 -0.77
N ASP A 97 2.39 17.67 -2.00
CA ASP A 97 1.35 17.07 -2.85
C ASP A 97 1.94 16.16 -3.93
N ASP A 98 3.24 16.22 -4.19
CA ASP A 98 3.89 15.54 -5.32
C ASP A 98 4.48 14.17 -4.97
N GLY A 99 4.30 13.71 -3.74
CA GLY A 99 4.81 12.42 -3.26
C GLY A 99 6.30 12.41 -2.91
N THR A 100 6.99 13.55 -2.95
CA THR A 100 8.44 13.61 -2.68
C THR A 100 8.80 13.82 -1.21
N THR A 101 7.82 14.18 -0.39
CA THR A 101 7.94 14.35 1.06
C THR A 101 7.56 13.06 1.80
N THR A 102 7.80 13.01 3.11
CA THR A 102 7.36 11.89 3.96
C THR A 102 5.96 12.10 4.56
N ALA A 103 5.46 13.33 4.62
CA ALA A 103 4.07 13.63 4.97
C ALA A 103 3.37 14.34 3.80
N GLY A 104 2.11 14.01 3.57
CA GLY A 104 1.30 14.62 2.50
C GLY A 104 0.65 13.61 1.56
N LEU A 105 0.46 14.00 0.30
CA LEU A 105 -0.33 13.28 -0.70
C LEU A 105 0.56 12.63 -1.76
N ASN A 106 0.00 11.62 -2.45
CA ASN A 106 0.63 10.92 -3.57
C ASN A 106 2.00 10.26 -3.21
N ILE A 107 2.24 10.00 -1.92
CA ILE A 107 3.46 9.34 -1.43
C ILE A 107 3.37 7.85 -1.72
N THR A 108 4.30 7.33 -2.54
CA THR A 108 4.39 5.90 -2.90
C THR A 108 5.56 5.18 -2.22
N THR A 109 6.32 5.88 -1.38
CA THR A 109 7.51 5.30 -0.72
C THR A 109 7.16 4.51 0.55
N SER A 110 5.94 4.64 1.06
CA SER A 110 5.42 3.79 2.13
C SER A 110 4.69 2.59 1.56
N GLU A 111 4.58 1.52 2.32
CA GLU A 111 3.90 0.31 1.84
C GLU A 111 2.40 0.56 1.62
N MET A 112 1.74 1.29 2.52
CA MET A 112 0.33 1.69 2.33
C MET A 112 0.16 2.67 1.17
N GLY A 113 1.09 3.61 1.00
CA GLY A 113 1.08 4.54 -0.13
C GLY A 113 1.29 3.83 -1.47
N HIS A 114 2.25 2.91 -1.54
CA HIS A 114 2.49 2.05 -2.71
C HIS A 114 1.25 1.20 -3.04
N LEU A 115 0.69 0.51 -2.05
CA LEU A 115 -0.55 -0.26 -2.23
C LEU A 115 -1.68 0.63 -2.77
N TYR A 116 -1.89 1.79 -2.15
CA TYR A 116 -3.01 2.66 -2.49
C TYR A 116 -2.87 3.30 -3.90
N PHE A 117 -1.71 3.88 -4.21
CA PHE A 117 -1.48 4.64 -5.44
C PHE A 117 -0.96 3.80 -6.60
N THR A 118 -0.02 2.90 -6.34
CA THR A 118 0.64 2.10 -7.38
C THR A 118 -0.20 0.88 -7.75
N GLU A 119 -0.54 0.05 -6.75
CA GLU A 119 -1.21 -1.22 -6.99
C GLU A 119 -2.70 -1.06 -7.28
N LEU A 120 -3.39 -0.27 -6.46
CA LEU A 120 -4.83 -0.08 -6.56
C LEU A 120 -5.22 1.09 -7.47
N GLY A 121 -4.29 1.99 -7.78
CA GLY A 121 -4.56 3.13 -8.67
C GLY A 121 -5.57 4.14 -8.10
N ASN A 122 -5.71 4.20 -6.77
CA ASN A 122 -6.56 5.19 -6.12
C ASN A 122 -5.94 6.60 -6.23
N LEU A 123 -6.77 7.62 -6.04
CA LEU A 123 -6.38 9.00 -6.23
C LEU A 123 -6.53 9.80 -4.93
N ALA A 124 -5.47 10.54 -4.59
CA ALA A 124 -5.48 11.50 -3.50
C ALA A 124 -6.35 12.73 -3.86
N ILE A 125 -6.75 13.49 -2.84
CA ILE A 125 -7.59 14.69 -3.01
C ILE A 125 -6.97 15.79 -3.88
N ARG A 126 -5.63 15.86 -3.96
CA ARG A 126 -4.91 16.73 -4.90
C ARG A 126 -3.97 15.93 -5.79
N ASP A 127 -3.78 16.40 -7.01
CA ASP A 127 -2.76 15.87 -7.91
C ASP A 127 -1.34 16.31 -7.53
N THR A 128 -0.34 15.79 -8.23
CA THR A 128 1.07 16.09 -7.96
C THR A 128 1.47 17.54 -8.28
N SER A 129 0.58 18.32 -8.90
CA SER A 129 0.75 19.76 -9.11
C SER A 129 -0.03 20.59 -8.08
N GLY A 130 -0.63 19.95 -7.08
CA GLY A 130 -1.42 20.59 -6.03
C GLY A 130 -2.83 21.02 -6.46
N ASN A 131 -3.33 20.57 -7.61
CA ASN A 131 -4.69 20.87 -8.02
C ASN A 131 -5.69 19.94 -7.33
N GLU A 132 -6.78 20.49 -6.81
CA GLU A 132 -7.87 19.71 -6.25
C GLU A 132 -8.53 18.82 -7.31
N ARG A 133 -8.84 17.58 -6.91
CA ARG A 133 -9.61 16.63 -7.71
C ARG A 133 -11.08 16.62 -7.31
N ASP A 134 -11.93 16.14 -8.20
CA ASP A 134 -13.34 15.89 -7.91
C ASP A 134 -13.47 14.80 -6.83
N TRP A 135 -14.24 15.08 -5.78
CA TRP A 135 -14.49 14.15 -4.67
C TRP A 135 -15.07 12.80 -5.10
N SER A 136 -15.74 12.73 -6.26
CA SER A 136 -16.29 11.49 -6.79
C SER A 136 -15.23 10.47 -7.24
N ILE A 137 -14.00 10.91 -7.51
CA ILE A 137 -12.89 10.04 -7.96
C ILE A 137 -11.79 9.87 -6.91
N VAL A 138 -11.91 10.53 -5.77
CA VAL A 138 -10.94 10.51 -4.66
C VAL A 138 -11.32 9.44 -3.63
N GLY A 139 -10.31 8.91 -2.93
CA GLY A 139 -10.51 7.97 -1.84
C GLY A 139 -10.32 6.53 -2.29
N LEU A 140 -10.76 5.58 -1.46
CA LEU A 140 -10.58 4.16 -1.69
C LEU A 140 -11.62 3.63 -2.69
N LYS A 141 -11.42 3.96 -3.97
CA LYS A 141 -12.32 3.60 -5.08
C LYS A 141 -12.06 2.21 -5.66
N ASN A 142 -10.85 1.72 -5.51
CA ASN A 142 -10.44 0.39 -5.92
C ASN A 142 -9.76 -0.30 -4.74
N THR A 143 -10.25 -1.50 -4.42
CA THR A 143 -9.66 -2.37 -3.40
C THR A 143 -9.06 -3.63 -3.99
N GLY A 144 -9.16 -3.85 -5.31
CA GLY A 144 -8.68 -5.08 -5.94
C GLY A 144 -9.27 -6.32 -5.26
N ASP A 145 -8.40 -7.25 -4.85
CA ASP A 145 -8.81 -8.45 -4.13
C ASP A 145 -9.04 -8.22 -2.62
N PHE A 146 -8.71 -7.05 -2.08
CA PHE A 146 -8.94 -6.74 -0.66
C PHE A 146 -10.45 -6.58 -0.38
N GLN A 147 -10.93 -7.30 0.62
CA GLN A 147 -12.32 -7.32 1.08
C GLN A 147 -12.50 -6.60 2.42
N ASN A 148 -11.41 -6.42 3.17
CA ASN A 148 -11.43 -5.81 4.50
C ASN A 148 -10.63 -4.50 4.54
N LEU A 149 -10.20 -3.96 3.39
CA LEU A 149 -9.60 -2.63 3.31
C LEU A 149 -10.69 -1.56 3.37
N GLU A 150 -10.65 -0.72 4.41
CA GLU A 150 -11.62 0.32 4.73
C GLU A 150 -11.05 1.74 4.62
N GLU A 151 -11.92 2.75 4.52
CA GLU A 151 -11.56 4.19 4.60
C GLU A 151 -11.34 4.64 6.06
N ALA A 152 -10.38 4.02 6.75
CA ALA A 152 -9.97 4.33 8.12
C ALA A 152 -8.47 4.68 8.18
N ASP A 153 -8.01 5.24 9.30
CA ASP A 153 -6.57 5.48 9.51
C ASP A 153 -5.84 4.16 9.80
N TYR A 154 -4.76 3.91 9.05
CA TYR A 154 -3.89 2.76 9.26
C TYR A 154 -2.57 3.22 9.85
N TRP A 155 -2.24 2.67 11.02
CA TRP A 155 -0.94 2.83 11.63
C TRP A 155 0.15 2.17 10.80
N SER A 156 1.28 2.86 10.70
CA SER A 156 2.55 2.31 10.27
C SER A 156 3.27 1.65 11.44
N SER A 157 4.13 0.66 11.21
CA SER A 157 5.10 0.17 12.19
C SER A 157 6.22 1.18 12.49
N THR A 158 6.26 2.30 11.77
CA THR A 158 7.27 3.34 11.91
C THR A 158 6.84 4.38 12.95
N GLU A 159 7.56 4.44 14.07
CA GLU A 159 7.48 5.54 15.06
C GLU A 159 8.00 6.85 14.42
N TYR A 160 7.44 7.99 14.82
CA TYR A 160 7.95 9.28 14.38
C TYR A 160 9.15 9.71 15.25
N ALA A 161 10.37 9.65 14.70
CA ALA A 161 11.56 9.80 15.55
C ALA A 161 11.74 11.19 16.19
N ALA A 162 11.08 12.23 15.66
CA ALA A 162 11.17 13.57 16.25
C ALA A 162 10.27 13.72 17.51
N ASP A 163 9.21 12.93 17.62
CA ASP A 163 8.35 12.84 18.79
C ASP A 163 7.84 11.40 18.96
N THR A 164 8.46 10.66 19.87
CA THR A 164 8.13 9.25 20.16
C THR A 164 6.76 9.06 20.83
N SER A 165 5.99 10.13 21.02
CA SER A 165 4.57 10.02 21.37
C SER A 165 3.66 9.91 20.14
N LEU A 166 4.23 9.98 18.93
CA LEU A 166 3.52 9.89 17.66
C LEU A 166 4.06 8.73 16.81
N ALA A 167 3.21 8.21 15.94
CA ALA A 167 3.58 7.24 14.92
C ALA A 167 2.98 7.61 13.56
N TRP A 168 3.58 7.10 12.50
CA TRP A 168 3.12 7.39 11.15
C TRP A 168 1.78 6.70 10.85
N THR A 169 0.92 7.38 10.10
CA THR A 169 -0.40 6.92 9.66
C THR A 169 -0.60 7.14 8.17
N PHE A 170 -1.47 6.32 7.57
CA PHE A 170 -1.97 6.53 6.22
C PHE A 170 -3.51 6.53 6.24
N TYR A 171 -4.11 7.55 5.64
CA TYR A 171 -5.56 7.69 5.51
C TYR A 171 -6.02 7.50 4.06
N PRO A 172 -6.63 6.36 3.70
CA PRO A 172 -7.09 6.07 2.34
C PRO A 172 -8.27 6.94 1.89
N GLY A 173 -9.06 7.50 2.81
CA GLY A 173 -10.23 8.32 2.46
C GLY A 173 -9.87 9.59 1.69
N LEU A 174 -8.64 10.11 1.87
CA LEU A 174 -8.09 11.24 1.13
C LEU A 174 -6.75 10.95 0.44
N GLY A 175 -6.15 9.79 0.73
CA GLY A 175 -4.83 9.40 0.23
C GLY A 175 -3.73 10.27 0.80
N TYR A 176 -3.69 10.49 2.12
CA TYR A 176 -2.59 11.20 2.77
C TYR A 176 -1.84 10.32 3.76
N GLN A 177 -0.58 10.67 3.98
CA GLN A 177 0.27 10.16 5.05
C GLN A 177 0.62 11.28 6.03
N SER A 178 0.56 11.00 7.31
CA SER A 178 0.89 11.94 8.40
C SER A 178 1.43 11.15 9.61
N HIS A 179 1.58 11.80 10.75
CA HIS A 179 1.75 11.16 12.05
C HIS A 179 0.62 11.57 13.00
N ASP A 180 0.32 10.68 13.95
CA ASP A 180 -0.73 10.82 14.95
C ASP A 180 -0.29 10.24 16.31
N PRO A 181 -0.92 10.64 17.45
CA PRO A 181 -0.60 10.14 18.79
C PRO A 181 -1.09 8.72 19.12
#